data_AF-A0A2E1LXF8-F1
#
_entry.id   AF-A0A2E1LXF8-F1
#
_cell.length_a   1.000
_cell.length_b   1.000
_cell.length_c   1.000
_cell.angle_alpha   90.00
_cell.angle_beta   90.00
_cell.angle_gamma   90.00
#
_symmetry.space_group_name_H-M   'P 1'
#
loop_
_entity.id
_entity.type
_entity.pdbx_description
1 polymer ?
#
loop_
_entity_poly.entity_id
_entity_poly.type
_entity_poly.pdbx_seq_one_letter_code
_entity_poly.pdbx_strand_id
1 'polypeptide(L)'
;MNHISSTPSLFTLLLCGCLALFSGCQDAEDSPVMKEARALHEESNAVALSLEQRLELIQEDLSARLQGSMEQEKADQLSTVLEQVNAIEGRYETWMSEQVLLPGATCNHDHGDGEHHHHHHASMDDLSDGDHLELQKAIRAELDGLVNDLNAIRP
;
A
#
# COMPACT_ATOMS: atom_id res chain seq x y z
N MET A 1 78.34 -29.33 -8.32
CA MET A 1 78.51 -29.75 -6.91
C MET A 1 77.86 -28.69 -6.04
N ASN A 2 77.08 -28.94 -5.01
CA ASN A 2 76.30 -30.07 -4.53
C ASN A 2 75.32 -29.43 -3.52
N HIS A 3 74.12 -29.99 -3.46
CA HIS A 3 73.08 -29.82 -2.45
C HIS A 3 73.56 -29.41 -1.05
N ILE A 4 72.81 -28.50 -0.41
CA ILE A 4 72.40 -28.64 0.99
C ILE A 4 70.94 -28.18 1.10
N SER A 5 70.14 -29.12 1.59
CA SER A 5 68.75 -29.01 2.01
C SER A 5 68.69 -28.40 3.41
N SER A 6 67.67 -27.57 3.69
CA SER A 6 67.05 -27.50 5.02
C SER A 6 65.72 -26.74 4.95
N THR A 7 64.62 -27.48 5.01
CA THR A 7 63.32 -27.03 5.54
C THR A 7 63.40 -27.02 7.08
N PRO A 8 62.47 -26.44 7.87
CA PRO A 8 61.12 -25.95 7.54
C PRO A 8 60.77 -24.55 8.10
N SER A 9 59.98 -23.76 7.36
CA SER A 9 59.27 -22.62 7.96
C SER A 9 57.84 -23.05 8.27
N LEU A 10 57.58 -23.20 9.57
CA LEU A 10 56.27 -23.36 10.16
C LEU A 10 55.45 -22.10 9.88
N PHE A 11 54.68 -22.10 8.80
CA PHE A 11 53.59 -21.13 8.62
C PHE A 11 52.26 -21.88 8.58
N THR A 12 51.73 -22.01 9.79
CA THR A 12 50.33 -22.04 10.17
C THR A 12 49.35 -21.73 9.02
N LEU A 13 48.63 -22.74 8.55
CA LEU A 13 47.31 -22.55 7.96
C LEU A 13 46.39 -23.70 8.37
N LEU A 14 46.14 -23.71 9.68
CA LEU A 14 44.95 -24.25 10.29
C LEU A 14 43.76 -23.38 9.83
N LEU A 15 42.98 -23.85 8.86
CA LEU A 15 41.51 -23.74 8.92
C LEU A 15 40.88 -24.65 7.86
N CYS A 16 40.82 -25.94 8.17
CA CYS A 16 39.78 -26.81 7.63
C CYS A 16 38.48 -26.42 8.35
N GLY A 17 37.68 -25.59 7.70
CA GLY A 17 36.43 -25.05 8.24
C GLY A 17 35.40 -24.85 7.14
N CYS A 18 35.25 -25.86 6.27
CA CYS A 18 34.04 -25.98 5.48
C CYS A 18 32.96 -26.61 6.35
N LEU A 19 31.74 -26.09 6.17
CA LEU A 19 30.42 -26.65 6.51
C LEU A 19 29.76 -26.20 7.82
N ALA A 20 28.56 -25.65 7.62
CA ALA A 20 27.53 -25.20 8.56
C ALA A 20 27.94 -23.93 9.33
N LEU A 21 27.34 -22.75 9.08
CA LEU A 21 25.91 -22.47 9.27
C LEU A 21 25.46 -21.27 8.40
N PHE A 22 25.30 -21.48 7.09
CA PHE A 22 24.37 -20.66 6.29
C PHE A 22 23.03 -21.40 6.25
N SER A 23 22.23 -21.25 7.30
CA SER A 23 20.83 -21.69 7.37
C SER A 23 20.19 -20.96 8.56
N GLY A 24 19.42 -19.89 8.39
CA GLY A 24 18.89 -19.35 7.15
C GLY A 24 18.55 -17.86 7.21
N CYS A 25 18.80 -17.17 6.09
CA CYS A 25 17.74 -16.35 5.54
C CYS A 25 16.68 -17.33 5.06
N GLN A 26 15.72 -17.61 5.95
CA GLN A 26 14.51 -18.31 5.57
C GLN A 26 13.65 -17.24 4.89
N ASP A 27 13.93 -16.95 3.62
CA ASP A 27 12.88 -16.48 2.72
C ASP A 27 11.91 -17.66 2.66
N ALA A 28 10.98 -17.70 3.61
CA ALA A 28 9.82 -18.53 3.47
C ALA A 28 9.09 -17.96 2.26
N GLU A 29 9.21 -18.66 1.13
CA GLU A 29 8.38 -18.37 -0.05
C GLU A 29 6.93 -18.22 0.41
N ASP A 30 6.32 -17.06 0.13
CA ASP A 30 4.93 -16.80 0.48
C ASP A 30 4.06 -17.97 -0.01
N SER A 31 3.11 -18.37 0.83
CA SER A 31 2.11 -19.34 0.42
C SER A 31 1.31 -18.80 -0.79
N PRO A 32 0.70 -19.68 -1.59
CA PRO A 32 -0.18 -19.23 -2.68
C PRO A 32 -1.28 -18.28 -2.20
N VAL A 33 -1.78 -18.46 -0.97
CA VAL A 33 -2.81 -17.62 -0.37
C VAL A 33 -2.27 -16.23 -0.03
N MET A 34 -1.06 -16.13 0.54
CA MET A 34 -0.42 -14.83 0.78
C MET A 34 -0.09 -14.10 -0.52
N LYS A 35 0.31 -14.82 -1.57
CA LYS A 35 0.50 -14.23 -2.91
C LYS A 35 -0.81 -13.62 -3.45
N GLU A 36 -1.94 -14.29 -3.24
CA GLU A 36 -3.27 -13.76 -3.59
C GLU A 36 -3.63 -12.52 -2.75
N ALA A 37 -3.41 -12.57 -1.43
CA ALA A 37 -3.67 -11.43 -0.55
C ALA A 37 -2.86 -10.20 -0.95
N ARG A 38 -1.57 -10.37 -1.30
CA ARG A 38 -0.72 -9.29 -1.80
C ARG A 38 -1.19 -8.75 -3.15
N ALA A 39 -1.55 -9.63 -4.10
CA ALA A 39 -2.07 -9.18 -5.39
C ALA A 39 -3.34 -8.32 -5.20
N LEU A 40 -4.24 -8.74 -4.31
CA LEU A 40 -5.45 -7.99 -4.00
C LEU A 40 -5.17 -6.65 -3.29
N HIS A 41 -4.16 -6.61 -2.42
CA HIS A 41 -3.69 -5.38 -1.79
C HIS A 41 -3.20 -4.36 -2.82
N GLU A 42 -2.32 -4.78 -3.74
CA GLU A 42 -1.79 -3.90 -4.80
C GLU A 42 -2.90 -3.41 -5.75
N GLU A 43 -3.83 -4.28 -6.13
CA GLU A 43 -5.01 -3.88 -6.91
C GLU A 43 -5.88 -2.86 -6.15
N SER A 44 -6.07 -3.06 -4.85
CA SER A 44 -6.86 -2.13 -4.02
C SER A 44 -6.16 -0.77 -3.90
N ASN A 45 -4.83 -0.74 -3.73
CA ASN A 45 -4.06 0.50 -3.74
C ASN A 45 -4.18 1.25 -5.07
N ALA A 46 -4.12 0.54 -6.21
CA ALA A 46 -4.31 1.15 -7.52
C ALA A 46 -5.71 1.75 -7.70
N VAL A 47 -6.75 1.07 -7.21
CA VAL A 47 -8.14 1.58 -7.23
C VAL A 47 -8.28 2.80 -6.30
N ALA A 48 -7.66 2.77 -5.11
CA ALA A 48 -7.69 3.87 -4.14
C ALA A 48 -7.09 5.16 -4.73
N LEU A 49 -5.88 5.07 -5.31
CA LEU A 49 -5.23 6.20 -5.99
C LEU A 49 -6.08 6.75 -7.14
N SER A 50 -6.73 5.86 -7.91
CA SER A 50 -7.63 6.29 -8.98
C SER A 50 -8.89 6.97 -8.45
N LEU A 51 -9.42 6.53 -7.30
CA LEU A 51 -10.57 7.14 -6.66
C LEU A 51 -10.23 8.54 -6.13
N GLU A 52 -9.10 8.68 -5.42
CA GLU A 52 -8.59 9.96 -4.91
C GLU A 52 -8.46 11.00 -6.03
N GLN A 53 -7.75 10.65 -7.11
CA GLN A 53 -7.59 11.54 -8.26
C GLN A 53 -8.94 11.95 -8.88
N ARG A 54 -9.91 11.03 -8.93
CA ARG A 54 -11.25 11.34 -9.47
C ARG A 54 -12.02 12.28 -8.55
N LEU A 55 -11.94 12.09 -7.24
CA LEU A 55 -12.58 12.97 -6.26
C LEU A 55 -12.02 14.38 -6.37
N GLU A 56 -10.69 14.54 -6.43
CA GLU A 56 -10.02 15.84 -6.59
C GLU A 56 -10.50 16.56 -7.87
N LEU A 57 -10.45 15.89 -9.03
CA LEU A 57 -10.84 16.49 -10.31
C LEU A 57 -12.32 16.89 -10.35
N ILE A 58 -13.21 16.08 -9.75
CA ILE A 58 -14.65 16.39 -9.70
C ILE A 58 -14.89 17.60 -8.77
N GLN A 59 -14.25 17.64 -7.61
CA GLN A 59 -14.38 18.78 -6.69
C GLN A 59 -13.88 20.08 -7.32
N GLU A 60 -12.74 20.04 -8.03
CA GLU A 60 -12.20 21.20 -8.73
C GLU A 60 -13.18 21.71 -9.80
N ASP A 61 -13.71 20.83 -10.66
CA ASP A 61 -14.68 21.21 -11.71
C ASP A 61 -15.97 21.79 -11.10
N LEU A 62 -16.54 21.14 -10.09
CA LEU A 62 -17.75 21.61 -9.42
C LEU A 62 -17.53 22.98 -8.75
N SER A 63 -16.41 23.15 -8.06
CA SER A 63 -16.05 24.41 -7.42
C SER A 63 -15.83 25.54 -8.43
N ALA A 64 -15.16 25.25 -9.55
CA ALA A 64 -14.94 26.22 -10.62
C ALA A 64 -16.26 26.63 -11.28
N ARG A 65 -17.17 25.68 -11.51
CA ARG A 65 -18.52 25.97 -12.03
C ARG A 65 -19.29 26.87 -11.08
N LEU A 66 -19.33 26.55 -9.79
CA LEU A 66 -20.05 27.34 -8.77
C LEU A 66 -19.54 28.78 -8.63
N GLN A 67 -18.27 29.03 -8.94
CA GLN A 67 -17.71 30.39 -8.97
C GLN A 67 -18.10 31.19 -10.23
N GLY A 68 -18.61 30.50 -11.27
CA GLY A 68 -19.10 31.10 -12.49
C GLY A 68 -20.47 31.76 -12.35
N SER A 69 -20.89 32.49 -13.38
CA SER A 69 -22.25 33.03 -13.46
C SER A 69 -23.22 31.94 -13.94
N MET A 70 -24.20 31.59 -13.11
CA MET A 70 -25.26 30.64 -13.44
C MET A 70 -26.57 30.97 -12.74
N GLU A 71 -27.64 30.28 -13.14
CA GLU A 71 -28.94 30.36 -12.48
C GLU A 71 -28.89 29.74 -11.08
N GLN A 72 -29.58 30.35 -10.11
CA GLN A 72 -29.54 29.91 -8.71
C GLN A 72 -29.93 28.43 -8.55
N GLU A 73 -30.98 27.96 -9.24
CA GLU A 73 -31.41 26.57 -9.17
C GLU A 73 -30.30 25.59 -9.59
N LYS A 74 -29.51 25.94 -10.61
CA LYS A 74 -28.36 25.13 -11.05
C LYS A 74 -27.22 25.21 -10.04
N ALA A 75 -27.00 26.37 -9.43
CA ALA A 75 -26.02 26.52 -8.36
C ALA A 75 -26.38 25.62 -7.18
N ASP A 76 -27.64 25.62 -6.74
CA ASP A 76 -28.12 24.79 -5.63
C ASP A 76 -27.96 23.28 -5.94
N GLN A 77 -28.23 22.86 -7.19
CA GLN A 77 -28.01 21.48 -7.65
C GLN A 77 -26.52 21.11 -7.58
N LEU A 78 -25.64 21.94 -8.14
CA LEU A 78 -24.19 21.68 -8.12
C LEU A 78 -23.61 21.72 -6.71
N SER A 79 -24.09 22.59 -5.83
CA SER A 79 -23.69 22.60 -4.42
C SER A 79 -24.09 21.31 -3.72
N THR A 80 -25.29 20.77 -3.99
CA THR A 80 -25.73 19.48 -3.45
C THR A 80 -24.84 18.34 -3.93
N VAL A 81 -24.45 18.36 -5.21
CA VAL A 81 -23.52 17.36 -5.78
C VAL A 81 -22.14 17.47 -5.15
N LEU A 82 -21.61 18.69 -4.98
CA LEU A 82 -20.33 18.93 -4.33
C LEU A 82 -20.32 18.43 -2.88
N GLU A 83 -21.38 18.68 -2.12
CA GLU A 83 -21.52 18.14 -0.75
C GLU A 83 -21.50 16.60 -0.72
N GLN A 84 -22.13 15.94 -1.69
CA GLN A 84 -22.07 14.48 -1.81
C GLN A 84 -20.65 13.99 -2.12
N VAL A 85 -19.94 14.64 -3.03
CA VAL A 85 -18.55 14.28 -3.38
C VAL A 85 -17.63 14.44 -2.16
N ASN A 86 -17.74 15.55 -1.43
CA ASN A 86 -16.94 15.80 -0.22
C ASN A 86 -17.24 14.79 0.90
N ALA A 87 -18.50 14.34 1.00
CA ALA A 87 -18.86 13.29 1.95
C ALA A 87 -18.22 11.93 1.57
N ILE A 88 -18.07 11.63 0.27
CA ILE A 88 -17.36 10.43 -0.18
C ILE A 88 -15.87 10.53 0.13
N GLU A 89 -15.25 11.67 -0.16
CA GLU A 89 -13.84 11.93 0.16
C GLU A 89 -13.55 11.75 1.66
N GLY A 90 -14.36 12.31 2.55
CA GLY A 90 -14.16 12.12 4.00
C GLY A 90 -14.22 10.65 4.45
N ARG A 91 -15.04 9.82 3.79
CA ARG A 91 -15.06 8.36 4.05
C ARG A 91 -13.87 7.64 3.42
N TYR A 92 -13.40 8.11 2.26
CA TYR A 92 -12.16 7.61 1.65
C TYR A 92 -10.97 7.87 2.56
N GLU A 93 -10.82 9.08 3.10
CA GLU A 93 -9.76 9.42 4.07
C GLU A 93 -9.84 8.57 5.34
N THR A 94 -11.06 8.35 5.85
CA THR A 94 -11.27 7.45 7.00
C THR A 94 -10.81 6.02 6.65
N TRP A 95 -11.29 5.48 5.54
CA TRP A 95 -10.91 4.15 5.05
C TRP A 95 -9.39 4.03 4.87
N MET A 96 -8.74 5.02 4.24
CA MET A 96 -7.28 5.07 4.07
C MET A 96 -6.54 5.03 5.41
N SER A 97 -7.02 5.78 6.40
CA SER A 97 -6.38 5.86 7.72
C SER A 97 -6.49 4.58 8.55
N GLU A 98 -7.48 3.73 8.25
CA GLU A 98 -7.76 2.47 8.95
C GLU A 98 -7.07 1.26 8.30
N GLN A 99 -6.35 1.45 7.19
CA GLN A 99 -5.70 0.35 6.48
C GLN A 99 -4.58 -0.32 7.31
N VAL A 100 -4.59 -1.65 7.28
CA VAL A 100 -3.62 -2.52 7.93
C VAL A 100 -2.60 -3.01 6.90
N LEU A 101 -1.31 -2.99 7.25
CA LEU A 101 -0.26 -3.52 6.39
C LEU A 101 -0.22 -5.05 6.44
N LEU A 102 -0.03 -5.67 5.28
CA LEU A 102 0.32 -7.09 5.21
C LEU A 102 1.73 -7.31 5.78
N PRO A 103 2.02 -8.48 6.38
CA PRO A 103 3.36 -8.84 6.83
C PRO A 103 4.40 -8.67 5.72
N GLY A 104 5.47 -7.93 6.01
CA GLY A 104 6.54 -7.62 5.04
C GLY A 104 6.17 -6.59 3.97
N ALA A 105 4.96 -6.04 3.96
CA ALA A 105 4.64 -4.86 3.15
C ALA A 105 5.25 -3.62 3.82
N THR A 106 6.12 -2.93 3.11
CA THR A 106 6.57 -1.59 3.51
C THR A 106 5.61 -0.57 2.93
N CYS A 107 5.19 0.44 3.69
CA CYS A 107 4.54 1.61 3.08
C CYS A 107 5.50 2.22 2.06
N ASN A 108 5.19 2.09 0.76
CA ASN A 108 5.91 2.81 -0.27
C ASN A 108 5.38 4.25 -0.34
N HIS A 109 5.67 5.05 0.69
CA HIS A 109 5.42 6.50 0.64
C HIS A 109 6.59 7.17 -0.09
N ASP A 110 6.72 6.98 -1.40
CA ASP A 110 7.42 7.94 -2.26
C ASP A 110 6.46 9.09 -2.57
N HIS A 111 6.15 9.88 -1.55
CA HIS A 111 5.51 11.19 -1.72
C HIS A 111 6.64 12.21 -1.65
N GLY A 112 6.94 12.85 -2.78
CA GLY A 112 7.84 13.99 -2.80
C GLY A 112 7.41 15.02 -1.76
N ASP A 113 8.36 15.38 -0.89
CA ASP A 113 8.34 16.43 0.14
C ASP A 113 7.01 17.21 0.30
N GLY A 114 6.08 16.64 1.06
CA GLY A 114 4.82 17.30 1.44
C GLY A 114 4.14 16.55 2.58
N GLU A 115 4.26 17.11 3.79
CA GLU A 115 3.46 16.83 5.01
C GLU A 115 3.07 15.35 5.27
N HIS A 116 3.97 14.61 5.93
CA HIS A 116 3.72 13.23 6.36
C HIS A 116 2.78 13.15 7.57
N HIS A 117 1.53 12.74 7.34
CA HIS A 117 0.70 12.16 8.39
C HIS A 117 1.19 10.73 8.69
N HIS A 118 1.94 10.56 9.78
CA HIS A 118 2.34 9.24 10.26
C HIS A 118 1.14 8.50 10.86
N HIS A 119 0.35 7.83 10.03
CA HIS A 119 -0.66 6.90 10.53
C HIS A 119 0.04 5.64 11.09
N HIS A 120 -0.28 5.30 12.34
CA HIS A 120 0.27 4.11 12.99
C HIS A 120 -0.46 2.88 12.45
N HIS A 121 0.05 2.29 11.38
CA HIS A 121 -0.48 1.04 10.85
C HIS A 121 -0.24 -0.09 11.86
N ALA A 122 -1.31 -0.72 12.35
CA ALA A 122 -1.19 -1.95 13.12
C ALA A 122 -0.64 -3.06 12.20
N SER A 123 0.38 -3.79 12.63
CA SER A 123 0.83 -5.00 11.95
C SER A 123 0.02 -6.19 12.44
N MET A 124 -0.43 -7.05 11.53
CA MET A 124 -1.25 -8.24 11.82
C MET A 124 -0.47 -9.54 11.62
N ASP A 125 0.83 -9.53 11.92
CA ASP A 125 1.76 -10.66 11.72
C ASP A 125 1.32 -12.00 12.34
N ASP A 126 0.39 -11.99 13.31
CA ASP A 126 -0.15 -13.17 13.99
C ASP A 126 -1.36 -13.82 13.29
N LEU A 127 -1.91 -13.21 12.23
CA LEU A 127 -3.03 -13.77 11.47
C LEU A 127 -2.59 -14.95 10.58
N SER A 128 -3.49 -15.89 10.32
CA SER A 128 -3.22 -16.93 9.31
C SER A 128 -3.23 -16.34 7.90
N ASP A 129 -2.57 -16.99 6.94
CA ASP A 129 -2.60 -16.57 5.53
C ASP A 129 -4.04 -16.43 4.98
N GLY A 130 -4.93 -17.32 5.42
CA GLY A 130 -6.34 -17.27 5.05
C GLY A 130 -7.05 -16.05 5.65
N ASP A 131 -6.77 -15.72 6.90
CA ASP A 131 -7.35 -14.54 7.56
C ASP A 131 -6.83 -13.24 6.92
N HIS A 132 -5.55 -13.20 6.51
CA HIS A 132 -5.01 -12.08 5.74
C HIS A 132 -5.75 -11.90 4.40
N LEU A 133 -6.02 -12.98 3.67
CA LEU A 133 -6.76 -12.91 2.41
C LEU A 133 -8.20 -12.42 2.63
N GLU A 134 -8.91 -12.93 3.64
CA GLU A 134 -10.27 -12.48 3.94
C GLU A 134 -10.31 -11.02 4.40
N LEU A 135 -9.30 -10.55 5.13
CA LEU A 135 -9.14 -9.14 5.48
C LEU A 135 -8.97 -8.27 4.23
N GLN A 136 -8.09 -8.65 3.30
CA GLN A 136 -7.89 -7.88 2.06
C GLN A 136 -9.15 -7.86 1.17
N LYS A 137 -9.96 -8.94 1.18
CA LYS A 137 -11.27 -8.95 0.51
C LYS A 137 -12.26 -7.98 1.14
N ALA A 138 -12.30 -7.91 2.47
CA ALA A 138 -13.17 -6.98 3.19
C ALA A 138 -12.76 -5.52 2.88
N ILE A 139 -11.46 -5.22 2.96
CA ILE A 139 -10.88 -3.92 2.60
C ILE A 139 -11.28 -3.53 1.17
N ARG A 140 -11.11 -4.45 0.20
CA ARG A 140 -11.49 -4.22 -1.19
C ARG A 140 -12.99 -3.95 -1.35
N ALA A 141 -13.84 -4.68 -0.63
CA ALA A 141 -15.29 -4.51 -0.72
C ALA A 141 -15.74 -3.13 -0.21
N GLU A 142 -15.10 -2.61 0.84
CA GLU A 142 -15.35 -1.25 1.33
C GLU A 142 -14.97 -0.20 0.29
N LEU A 143 -13.78 -0.33 -0.33
CA LEU A 143 -13.33 0.55 -1.40
C LEU A 143 -14.25 0.51 -2.62
N ASP A 144 -14.67 -0.68 -3.06
CA ASP A 144 -15.63 -0.85 -4.15
C ASP A 144 -16.97 -0.16 -3.81
N GLY A 145 -17.37 -0.15 -2.54
CA GLY A 145 -18.52 0.61 -2.04
C GLY A 145 -18.37 2.12 -2.28
N LEU A 146 -17.22 2.70 -1.93
CA LEU A 146 -16.93 4.12 -2.17
C LEU A 146 -16.94 4.47 -3.66
N VAL A 147 -16.34 3.61 -4.50
CA VAL A 147 -16.35 3.76 -5.96
C VAL A 147 -17.78 3.73 -6.51
N ASN A 148 -18.60 2.82 -6.02
CA ASN A 148 -20.00 2.70 -6.45
C ASN A 148 -20.83 3.92 -6.03
N ASP A 149 -20.63 4.43 -4.81
CA ASP A 149 -21.29 5.64 -4.35
C ASP A 149 -20.93 6.83 -5.24
N LEU A 150 -19.65 7.00 -5.61
CA LEU A 150 -19.23 8.06 -6.52
C LEU A 150 -19.88 7.90 -7.90
N ASN A 151 -19.93 6.69 -8.43
CA ASN A 151 -20.56 6.39 -9.72
C ASN A 151 -22.09 6.60 -9.71
N ALA A 152 -22.72 6.57 -8.53
CA ALA A 152 -24.15 6.76 -8.36
C ALA A 152 -24.56 8.23 -8.26
N ILE A 153 -23.61 9.15 -8.01
CA ILE A 153 -23.86 10.59 -8.03
C ILE A 153 -24.35 11.00 -9.42
N ARG A 154 -25.50 11.68 -9.44
CA ARG A 154 -26.08 12.24 -10.67
C ARG A 154 -25.91 13.76 -10.63
N PRO A 155 -25.27 14.37 -11.65
CA PRO A 155 -25.20 15.82 -11.78
C PRO A 155 -26.55 16.42 -12.15
#